data_AF-A0A5K0YGF3-F1
#
_entry.id   AF-A0A5K0YGF3-F1
#
_cell.length_a   1.000
_cell.length_b   1.000
_cell.length_c   1.000
_cell.angle_alpha   90.00
_cell.angle_beta   90.00
_cell.angle_gamma   90.00
#
_symmetry.space_group_name_H-M   'P 1'
#
loop_
_entity.id
_entity.type
_entity.pdbx_description
1 polymer ?
#
loop_
_entity_poly.entity_id
_entity_poly.type
_entity_poly.pdbx_seq_one_letter_code
_entity_poly.pdbx_strand_id
1 'polypeptide(L)' 'DEEGRPKRIVDVGCGIGGSSRYLARKYGAKCQGITLSPFQAKRANELSSSQGLSDQ' A
#
# COMPACT_ATOMS: atom_id res chain seq x y z
N ASP A 1 7.84 -19.30 -8.17
CA ASP A 1 6.55 -19.85 -8.63
C ASP A 1 5.45 -18.84 -8.32
N GLU A 2 4.57 -18.53 -9.26
CA GLU A 2 3.49 -17.53 -9.05
C GLU A 2 2.47 -17.97 -8.00
N GLU A 3 2.41 -19.27 -7.73
CA GLU A 3 1.36 -19.94 -6.94
C GLU A 3 1.34 -19.54 -5.45
N GLY A 4 2.40 -18.90 -4.94
CA GLY A 4 2.52 -18.46 -3.55
C GLY A 4 2.55 -16.94 -3.33
N ARG A 5 2.39 -16.11 -4.37
CA ARG A 5 2.49 -14.64 -4.20
C ARG A 5 1.24 -14.06 -3.55
N PRO A 6 1.37 -13.20 -2.51
CA PRO A 6 0.23 -12.55 -1.89
C PRO A 6 -0.47 -11.64 -2.90
N LYS A 7 -1.77 -11.84 -3.10
CA LYS A 7 -2.61 -11.02 -4.00
C LYS A 7 -3.24 -9.83 -3.29
N ARG A 8 -3.42 -9.94 -1.96
CA ARG A 8 -3.98 -8.89 -1.09
C ARG A 8 -3.17 -8.80 0.20
N ILE A 9 -2.87 -7.59 0.64
CA ILE A 9 -2.05 -7.30 1.81
C ILE A 9 -2.74 -6.23 2.66
N VAL A 10 -2.73 -6.39 3.98
CA VAL A 10 -3.13 -5.35 4.93
C VAL A 10 -1.90 -4.92 5.72
N ASP A 11 -1.65 -3.61 5.74
CA ASP A 11 -0.50 -2.99 6.39
C ASP A 11 -0.98 -2.13 7.56
N VAL A 12 -0.92 -2.68 8.78
CA VAL A 12 -1.42 -2.04 10.00
C VAL A 12 -0.32 -1.18 10.61
N GLY A 13 -0.57 0.12 10.72
CA GLY A 13 0.47 1.09 11.06
C GLY A 13 1.27 1.54 9.84
N CYS A 14 0.62 1.70 8.69
CA CYS A 14 1.29 1.95 7.39
C CYS A 14 2.04 3.28 7.28
N GLY A 15 1.89 4.18 8.27
CA GLY A 15 2.42 5.54 8.21
C GLY A 15 1.96 6.26 6.93
N ILE A 16 2.91 6.84 6.19
CA ILE A 16 2.63 7.46 4.87
C ILE A 16 2.65 6.46 3.70
N GLY A 17 2.47 5.16 3.96
CA GLY A 17 2.29 4.11 2.95
C GLY A 17 3.57 3.63 2.26
N GLY A 18 4.75 3.84 2.86
CA GLY A 18 6.03 3.43 2.25
C GLY A 18 6.13 1.91 2.05
N SER A 19 5.86 1.15 3.11
CA SER A 19 5.75 -0.31 3.10
C SER A 19 4.67 -0.78 2.15
N SER A 20 3.48 -0.18 2.19
CA SER A 20 2.36 -0.56 1.33
C SER A 20 2.71 -0.44 -0.17
N ARG A 21 3.31 0.68 -0.59
CA ARG A 21 3.74 0.87 -2.00
C ARG A 21 4.89 -0.06 -2.40
N TYR A 22 5.80 -0.36 -1.48
CA TYR A 22 6.85 -1.35 -1.73
C TYR A 22 6.25 -2.75 -1.97
N LEU A 23 5.31 -3.17 -1.11
CA LEU A 23 4.65 -4.47 -1.19
C LEU A 23 3.78 -4.58 -2.45
N ALA A 24 3.04 -3.52 -2.81
CA ALA A 24 2.27 -3.45 -4.04
C ALA A 24 3.14 -3.71 -5.28
N ARG A 25 4.27 -2.99 -5.41
CA ARG A 25 5.22 -3.20 -6.51
C ARG A 25 5.89 -4.56 -6.50
N LYS A 26 6.35 -5.00 -5.32
CA LYS A 26 7.08 -6.26 -5.17
C LYS A 26 6.23 -7.44 -5.57
N TYR A 27 4.97 -7.44 -5.14
CA TYR A 27 4.08 -8.60 -5.28
C TYR A 27 3.04 -8.46 -6.39
N GLY A 28 2.80 -7.26 -6.93
CA GLY A 28 1.64 -6.99 -7.78
C GLY A 28 0.34 -7.11 -6.99
N ALA A 29 0.39 -6.84 -5.68
CA ALA A 29 -0.68 -7.10 -4.74
C ALA A 29 -1.52 -5.85 -4.50
N LYS A 30 -2.82 -6.05 -4.24
CA LYS A 30 -3.68 -5.00 -3.71
C LYS A 30 -3.38 -4.77 -2.23
N CYS A 31 -2.97 -3.56 -1.85
CA CYS A 31 -2.52 -3.21 -0.51
C CYS A 31 -3.51 -2.24 0.16
N GLN A 32 -4.00 -2.61 1.35
CA GLN A 32 -4.78 -1.72 2.20
C GLN A 32 -3.93 -1.27 3.39
N GLY A 33 -3.58 0.02 3.42
CA GLY A 33 -2.94 0.64 4.58
C GLY A 33 -3.97 1.05 5.64
N ILE A 34 -3.63 0.85 6.91
CA ILE A 34 -4.41 1.33 8.06
C ILE A 34 -3.50 2.16 8.96
N THR A 35 -3.93 3.38 9.29
CA THR A 35 -3.28 4.25 10.27
C THR A 35 -4.34 5.06 11.02
N LEU A 36 -4.09 5.35 12.30
CA LEU A 36 -4.97 6.20 13.10
C LEU A 36 -4.80 7.69 12.79
N SER A 37 -3.70 8.08 12.11
CA SER A 37 -3.44 9.48 11.77
C SER A 37 -4.11 9.86 10.44
N PRO A 38 -5.10 10.75 10.43
CA PRO A 38 -5.75 11.18 9.18
C PRO A 38 -4.80 11.93 8.25
N PHE A 39 -3.81 12.65 8.80
CA PHE A 39 -2.76 13.30 8.02
C PHE A 39 -1.89 12.28 7.26
N GLN A 40 -1.49 11.20 7.95
CA GLN A 40 -0.73 10.12 7.31
C GLN A 40 -1.55 9.40 6.25
N ALA A 41 -2.84 9.13 6.52
CA ALA A 41 -3.72 8.50 5.54
C ALA A 41 -3.86 9.36 4.27
N LYS A 42 -4.11 10.67 4.42
CA LYS A 42 -4.15 11.61 3.28
C LYS A 42 -2.84 11.58 2.50
N ARG A 43 -1.70 11.71 3.19
CA ARG A 43 -0.38 11.72 2.54
C ARG A 43 -0.05 10.40 1.87
N ALA A 44 -0.44 9.27 2.46
CA ALA A 44 -0.27 7.94 1.88
C ALA A 44 -1.04 7.81 0.55
N ASN A 45 -2.28 8.29 0.50
CA ASN A 45 -3.11 8.26 -0.71
C ASN A 45 -2.53 9.15 -1.81
N GLU A 46 -2.13 10.39 -1.48
CA GLU A 46 -1.47 11.30 -2.43
C GLU A 46 -0.21 10.68 -3.06
N LEU A 47 0.65 10.09 -2.22
CA LEU A 47 1.90 9.46 -2.67
C LEU A 47 1.66 8.18 -3.47
N SER A 48 0.60 7.43 -3.15
CA SER A 48 0.23 6.23 -3.93
C SER A 48 -0.33 6.62 -5.28
N SER A 49 -1.17 7.67 -5.34
CA SER A 49 -1.67 8.22 -6.58
C SER A 49 -0.57 8.82 -7.46
N SER A 50 0.38 9.58 -6.88
CA SER A 50 1.49 10.15 -7.65
C SER A 50 2.44 9.08 -8.22
N GLN A 51 2.35 7.85 -7.71
CA GLN A 51 3.14 6.71 -8.16
C GLN A 51 2.33 5.71 -9.01
N GLY A 52 1.08 6.06 -9.38
CA GLY A 52 0.22 5.20 -10.21
C GLY A 52 -0.27 3.93 -9.50
N LEU A 53 -0.29 3.93 -8.16
CA LEU A 53 -0.69 2.78 -7.33
C LEU A 53 -2.08 2.98 -6.69
N SER A 54 -2.91 3.92 -7.15
CA SER A 54 -4.23 4.17 -6.54
C SER A 54 -5.15 2.95 -6.55
N ASP A 55 -5.03 2.11 -7.57
CA ASP A 55 -5.87 0.91 -7.75
C ASP A 55 -5.21 -0.37 -7.22
N GLN A 56 -4.02 -0.25 -6.62
CA GLN A 56 -3.21 -1.35 -6.07
C GLN A 56 -2.98 -1.14 -4.58
#